data_AF-A0A1W0E4S7-F1
#
_entry.id   AF-A0A1W0E4S7-F1
#
_cell.length_a   1.000
_cell.length_b   1.000
_cell.length_c   1.000
_cell.angle_alpha   90.00
_cell.angle_beta   90.00
_cell.angle_gamma   90.00
#
_symmetry.space_group_name_H-M   'P 1'
#
loop_
_entity.id
_entity.type
_entity.pdbx_description
1 polymer ?
#
loop_
_entity_poly.entity_id
_entity_poly.type
_entity_poly.pdbx_seq_one_letter_code
_entity_poly.pdbx_strand_id
1 'polypeptide(L)'
;MVIQATKKSEEKSKENNGKKVTIEQIKKSLGSGNKTKQQSFGVYNTKNNGVVAHTQTNSTYNYKVVFIVNSDLKMSKGKVVSQCMHAYDQLLENIKTSSSSSGYNSNYYRWKEEGNPKIILKGTQKQIESIYRKIVVKNNVNVSQVFDAGKTEVECGSNTVMGIGPDSVKVIDELVSHLETY
;
A
#
# COMPACT_ATOMS: atom_id res chain seq x y z
N MET A 1 9.54 31.45 33.19
CA MET A 1 10.75 30.67 33.53
C MET A 1 11.48 30.37 32.23
N VAL A 2 12.36 31.28 31.78
CA VAL A 2 13.24 31.09 30.63
C VAL A 2 14.61 31.58 31.07
N ILE A 3 15.56 30.65 31.11
CA ILE A 3 16.93 30.84 31.58
C ILE A 3 17.77 31.39 30.42
N GLN A 4 18.56 32.43 30.72
CA GLN A 4 19.66 32.91 29.89
C GLN A 4 20.81 31.90 29.83
N ALA A 5 21.52 31.83 28.70
CA ALA A 5 22.96 31.58 28.71
C ALA A 5 23.62 32.07 27.40
N THR A 6 24.26 33.23 27.49
CA THR A 6 25.22 33.74 26.51
C THR A 6 26.64 33.30 26.86
N LYS A 7 27.34 32.74 25.86
CA LYS A 7 28.77 32.86 25.49
C LYS A 7 29.84 32.78 26.60
N LYS A 8 30.85 31.90 26.42
CA LYS A 8 32.20 32.23 25.86
C LYS A 8 33.30 31.30 26.40
N SER A 9 34.05 30.67 25.49
CA SER A 9 35.51 30.36 25.56
C SER A 9 35.84 29.60 24.25
N GLU A 10 36.37 30.29 23.23
CA GLU A 10 37.81 30.53 22.97
C GLU A 10 38.56 29.20 22.78
N GLU A 11 38.68 28.71 21.55
CA GLU A 11 39.77 28.96 20.58
C GLU A 11 41.05 28.12 20.83
N LYS A 12 41.36 27.25 19.85
CA LYS A 12 42.70 26.88 19.32
C LYS A 12 42.48 25.76 18.27
N SER A 13 42.39 26.06 16.98
CA SER A 13 43.44 26.44 16.01
C SER A 13 44.14 25.25 15.35
N LYS A 14 44.38 25.43 14.05
CA LYS A 14 45.25 24.70 13.10
C LYS A 14 44.54 23.61 12.28
N GLU A 15 44.07 23.94 11.08
CA GLU A 15 44.87 24.04 9.83
C GLU A 15 45.25 22.65 9.31
N ASN A 16 44.57 22.20 8.26
CA ASN A 16 45.25 21.38 7.26
C ASN A 16 44.67 21.58 5.86
N ASN A 17 45.58 22.07 5.03
CA ASN A 17 45.45 22.33 3.61
C ASN A 17 45.31 21.02 2.82
N GLY A 18 44.47 21.06 1.77
CA GLY A 18 44.80 20.46 0.48
C GLY A 18 44.59 18.95 0.30
N LYS A 19 43.49 18.60 -0.36
CA LYS A 19 43.51 17.79 -1.61
C LYS A 19 42.16 17.91 -2.31
N LYS A 20 42.08 18.81 -3.30
CA LYS A 20 41.02 18.79 -4.32
C LYS A 20 41.24 17.51 -5.13
N VAL A 21 40.51 16.45 -4.80
CA VAL A 21 40.49 15.22 -5.59
C VAL A 21 39.61 15.48 -6.81
N THR A 22 40.21 15.49 -7.99
CA THR A 22 39.52 15.68 -9.26
C THR A 22 38.64 14.47 -9.55
N ILE A 23 37.40 14.70 -10.04
CA ILE A 23 36.35 13.69 -10.29
C ILE A 23 36.84 12.50 -11.14
N GLU A 24 37.90 12.66 -11.94
CA GLU A 24 38.49 11.58 -12.73
C GLU A 24 39.21 10.50 -11.90
N GLN A 25 39.72 10.82 -10.71
CA GLN A 25 40.41 9.83 -9.87
C GLN A 25 39.44 8.86 -9.18
N ILE A 26 38.20 9.29 -8.89
CA ILE A 26 37.14 8.42 -8.32
C ILE A 26 36.63 7.41 -9.37
N LYS A 27 36.63 7.78 -10.66
CA LYS A 27 36.19 6.90 -11.75
C LYS A 27 37.15 5.74 -12.03
N LYS A 28 38.42 5.84 -11.63
CA LYS A 28 39.43 4.79 -11.84
C LYS A 28 39.45 3.69 -10.76
N SER A 29 38.79 3.89 -9.61
CA SER A 29 38.74 2.87 -8.54
C SER A 29 37.45 2.04 -8.53
N LEU A 30 36.48 2.33 -9.40
CA LEU A 30 35.26 1.54 -9.55
C LEU A 30 35.40 0.64 -10.78
N GLY A 31 36.02 -0.52 -10.54
CA GLY A 31 36.12 -1.59 -11.52
C GLY A 31 34.73 -2.08 -11.98
N SER A 32 34.66 -2.42 -13.26
CA SER A 32 33.52 -3.00 -13.96
C SER A 32 32.88 -4.16 -13.18
N GLY A 33 31.62 -4.00 -12.79
CA GLY A 33 30.78 -5.04 -12.22
C GLY A 33 29.31 -4.82 -12.60
N ASN A 34 28.85 -5.63 -13.55
CA ASN A 34 27.49 -5.86 -14.05
C ASN A 34 26.33 -5.02 -13.47
N LYS A 35 25.83 -4.09 -14.29
CA LYS A 35 24.53 -3.43 -14.10
C LYS A 35 23.40 -4.35 -14.55
N THR A 36 22.85 -5.16 -13.64
CA THR A 36 21.49 -5.70 -13.80
C THR A 36 20.84 -5.98 -12.45
N LYS A 37 20.04 -5.03 -11.94
CA LYS A 37 18.89 -5.34 -11.08
C LYS A 37 17.71 -4.54 -11.62
N GLN A 38 16.96 -5.20 -12.50
CA GLN A 38 15.67 -4.74 -12.97
C GLN A 38 14.74 -4.62 -11.76
N GLN A 39 14.24 -3.41 -11.52
CA GLN A 39 13.02 -3.20 -10.75
C GLN A 39 11.87 -3.74 -11.59
N SER A 40 11.27 -4.86 -11.17
CA SER A 40 10.08 -5.40 -11.83
C SER A 40 8.86 -4.59 -11.39
N PHE A 41 8.66 -3.44 -12.03
CA PHE A 41 7.32 -2.85 -12.15
C PHE A 41 6.56 -3.65 -13.21
N GLY A 42 5.29 -3.93 -12.96
CA GLY A 42 4.46 -4.88 -13.73
C GLY A 42 4.57 -4.72 -15.24
N VAL A 43 4.55 -5.86 -15.94
CA VAL A 43 4.56 -5.92 -17.40
C VAL A 43 3.22 -5.37 -17.94
N TYR A 44 3.21 -4.14 -18.42
CA TYR A 44 2.13 -3.59 -19.23
C TYR A 44 2.36 -3.98 -20.69
N ASN A 45 1.48 -4.81 -21.27
CA ASN A 45 1.50 -5.11 -22.70
C ASN A 45 0.71 -4.03 -23.46
N THR A 46 1.41 -3.16 -24.19
CA THR A 46 0.85 -2.04 -24.94
C THR A 46 0.22 -2.44 -26.29
N LYS A 47 0.21 -3.72 -26.66
CA LYS A 47 -0.20 -4.14 -28.02
C LYS A 47 -1.68 -4.51 -28.18
N ASN A 48 -2.40 -4.81 -27.10
CA ASN A 48 -3.82 -5.11 -27.14
C ASN A 48 -4.55 -4.29 -26.06
N ASN A 49 -5.38 -3.32 -26.46
CA ASN A 49 -6.24 -2.52 -25.58
C ASN A 49 -7.34 -3.40 -24.93
N GLY A 50 -6.94 -4.27 -24.01
CA GLY A 50 -7.83 -5.16 -23.28
C GLY A 50 -7.04 -6.14 -22.41
N VAL A 51 -7.41 -6.24 -21.14
CA VAL A 51 -6.89 -7.25 -20.23
C VAL A 51 -7.66 -8.55 -20.52
N VAL A 52 -6.95 -9.60 -20.93
CA VAL A 52 -7.55 -10.91 -21.19
C VAL A 52 -8.00 -11.50 -19.85
N ALA A 53 -9.31 -11.69 -19.69
CA ALA A 53 -9.89 -12.37 -18.54
C ALA A 53 -9.48 -13.85 -18.53
N HIS A 54 -9.24 -14.37 -17.32
CA HIS A 54 -8.83 -15.74 -17.01
C HIS A 54 -7.46 -16.19 -17.54
N THR A 55 -6.39 -15.84 -16.82
CA THR A 55 -5.24 -16.75 -16.69
C THR A 55 -4.55 -16.48 -15.37
N GLN A 56 -4.15 -17.54 -14.66
CA GLN A 56 -3.24 -17.47 -13.52
C GLN A 56 -2.09 -16.52 -13.88
N THR A 57 -2.07 -15.33 -13.28
CA THR A 57 -0.92 -14.46 -13.39
C THR A 57 0.19 -15.12 -12.58
N ASN A 58 1.40 -15.24 -13.14
CA ASN A 58 2.60 -15.49 -12.35
C ASN A 58 2.76 -14.30 -11.39
N SER A 59 1.99 -14.26 -10.30
CA SER A 59 2.09 -13.22 -9.31
C SER A 59 3.43 -13.38 -8.61
N THR A 60 4.20 -12.30 -8.55
CA THR A 60 5.49 -12.28 -7.85
C THR A 60 5.34 -12.34 -6.32
N TYR A 61 4.10 -12.40 -5.83
CA TYR A 61 3.70 -12.43 -4.43
C TYR A 61 2.56 -13.43 -4.23
N ASN A 62 2.47 -14.02 -3.04
CA ASN A 62 1.43 -14.95 -2.62
C ASN A 62 0.38 -14.31 -1.70
N TYR A 63 0.65 -13.10 -1.18
CA TYR A 63 -0.21 -12.34 -0.29
C TYR A 63 -0.47 -10.94 -0.83
N LYS A 64 -1.66 -10.40 -0.58
CA LYS A 64 -2.00 -9.02 -1.00
C LYS A 64 -2.96 -8.33 -0.06
N VAL A 65 -3.06 -7.01 -0.24
CA VAL A 65 -4.14 -6.17 0.30
C VAL A 65 -4.89 -5.57 -0.88
N VAL A 66 -6.22 -5.53 -0.79
CA VAL A 66 -7.09 -4.93 -1.81
C VAL A 66 -7.90 -3.81 -1.19
N PHE A 67 -8.01 -2.70 -1.92
CA PHE A 67 -8.94 -1.61 -1.64
C PHE A 67 -9.99 -1.56 -2.74
N ILE A 68 -11.25 -1.63 -2.36
CA ILE A 68 -12.38 -1.53 -3.28
C ILE A 68 -12.98 -0.15 -3.13
N VAL A 69 -12.81 0.68 -4.15
CA VAL A 69 -13.34 2.04 -4.21
C VAL A 69 -14.77 1.99 -4.73
N ASN A 70 -15.68 2.66 -4.03
CA ASN A 70 -17.06 2.76 -4.46
C ASN A 70 -17.18 3.66 -5.70
N SER A 71 -17.48 3.03 -6.85
CA SER A 71 -17.61 3.71 -8.13
C SER A 71 -18.84 4.61 -8.20
N ASP A 72 -19.84 4.39 -7.37
CA ASP A 72 -21.11 5.11 -7.40
C ASP A 72 -20.95 6.56 -6.88
N LEU A 73 -19.93 6.82 -6.05
CA LEU A 73 -19.69 8.10 -5.39
C LEU A 73 -18.88 9.11 -6.22
N LYS A 74 -18.42 8.73 -7.42
CA LYS A 74 -17.65 9.60 -8.35
C LYS A 74 -16.58 10.49 -7.66
N MET A 75 -15.80 9.90 -6.76
CA MET A 75 -14.79 10.62 -5.98
C MET A 75 -13.64 11.13 -6.86
N SER A 76 -13.08 12.29 -6.51
CA SER A 76 -11.85 12.79 -7.12
C SER A 76 -10.66 11.90 -6.74
N LYS A 77 -9.64 11.84 -7.61
CA LYS A 77 -8.43 11.01 -7.39
C LYS A 77 -7.78 11.25 -6.03
N GLY A 78 -7.69 12.50 -5.59
CA GLY A 78 -7.12 12.85 -4.28
C GLY A 78 -7.96 12.33 -3.11
N LYS A 79 -9.29 12.41 -3.19
CA LYS A 79 -10.19 11.83 -2.18
C LYS A 79 -10.04 10.30 -2.13
N VAL A 80 -9.97 9.64 -3.28
CA VAL A 80 -9.77 8.18 -3.34
C VAL A 80 -8.50 7.75 -2.62
N VAL A 81 -7.37 8.41 -2.90
CA VAL A 81 -6.10 8.10 -2.23
C VAL A 81 -6.23 8.28 -0.72
N SER A 82 -6.81 9.39 -0.26
CA SER A 82 -7.03 9.64 1.17
C SER A 82 -7.87 8.55 1.82
N GLN A 83 -8.99 8.15 1.20
CA GLN A 83 -9.86 7.11 1.75
C GLN A 83 -9.20 5.73 1.74
N CYS A 84 -8.41 5.39 0.73
CA CYS A 84 -7.61 4.17 0.74
C CYS A 84 -6.59 4.15 1.88
N MET A 85 -5.97 5.29 2.22
CA MET A 85 -5.04 5.37 3.34
C MET A 85 -5.75 5.24 4.69
N HIS A 86 -6.95 5.83 4.85
CA HIS A 86 -7.77 5.59 6.03
C HIS A 86 -8.16 4.12 6.19
N ALA A 87 -8.57 3.47 5.09
CA ALA A 87 -8.90 2.04 5.09
C ALA A 87 -7.67 1.19 5.46
N TYR A 88 -6.48 1.60 4.99
CA TYR A 88 -5.22 0.92 5.29
C TYR A 88 -4.86 1.00 6.77
N ASP A 89 -4.94 2.18 7.37
CA ASP A 89 -4.64 2.37 8.80
C ASP A 89 -5.57 1.53 9.67
N GLN A 90 -6.86 1.48 9.36
CA GLN A 90 -7.81 0.62 10.06
C GLN A 90 -7.44 -0.88 9.95
N LEU A 91 -7.02 -1.36 8.77
CA LEU A 91 -6.56 -2.74 8.62
C LEU A 91 -5.34 -3.02 9.52
N LEU A 92 -4.38 -2.09 9.57
CA LEU A 92 -3.21 -2.24 10.42
C LEU A 92 -3.54 -2.21 11.91
N GLU A 93 -4.46 -1.34 12.33
CA GLU A 93 -4.94 -1.27 13.70
C GLU A 93 -5.64 -2.57 14.12
N ASN A 94 -6.49 -3.11 13.24
CA ASN A 94 -7.13 -4.41 13.47
C ASN A 94 -6.09 -5.53 13.66
N ILE A 95 -5.00 -5.53 12.88
CA ILE A 95 -3.93 -6.53 13.02
C ILE A 95 -3.19 -6.37 14.35
N LYS A 96 -2.90 -5.13 14.75
CA LYS A 96 -2.20 -4.84 16.02
C LYS A 96 -3.03 -5.20 17.25
N THR A 97 -4.34 -4.98 17.19
CA THR A 97 -5.27 -5.22 18.31
C THR A 97 -5.82 -6.65 18.32
N SER A 98 -5.73 -7.37 17.21
CA SER A 98 -6.14 -8.77 17.14
C SER A 98 -5.29 -9.67 18.04
N SER A 99 -5.94 -10.63 18.71
CA SER A 99 -5.23 -11.64 19.49
C SER A 99 -4.35 -12.50 18.57
N SER A 100 -3.22 -13.00 19.10
CA SER A 100 -2.26 -13.82 18.34
C SER A 100 -2.87 -15.06 17.65
N SER A 101 -4.06 -15.51 18.11
CA SER A 101 -4.78 -16.66 17.59
C SER A 101 -5.61 -16.38 16.31
N SER A 102 -5.74 -15.12 15.89
CA SER A 102 -6.60 -14.71 14.76
C SER A 102 -6.04 -15.02 13.36
N GLY A 103 -4.79 -15.48 13.25
CA GLY A 103 -4.12 -15.76 11.97
C GLY A 103 -3.70 -14.51 11.17
N TYR A 104 -4.31 -13.35 11.43
CA TYR A 104 -4.01 -12.07 10.75
C TYR A 104 -2.55 -11.64 10.88
N ASN A 105 -1.96 -11.88 12.05
CA ASN A 105 -0.58 -11.53 12.33
C ASN A 105 0.42 -12.28 11.43
N SER A 106 0.17 -13.57 11.16
CA SER A 106 0.99 -14.39 10.27
C SER A 106 0.88 -13.93 8.81
N ASN A 107 -0.35 -13.72 8.32
CA ASN A 107 -0.59 -13.21 6.96
C ASN A 107 0.04 -11.84 6.75
N TYR A 108 0.00 -10.97 7.76
CA TYR A 108 0.65 -9.67 7.73
C TYR A 108 2.16 -9.78 7.53
N TYR A 109 2.87 -10.60 8.31
CA TYR A 109 4.33 -10.72 8.16
C TYR A 109 4.74 -11.30 6.81
N ARG A 110 4.03 -12.30 6.30
CA ARG A 110 4.29 -12.85 4.95
C ARG A 110 4.08 -11.80 3.86
N TRP A 111 2.97 -11.07 3.94
CA TRP A 111 2.70 -9.94 3.05
C TRP A 111 3.77 -8.84 3.14
N LYS A 112 4.30 -8.58 4.34
CA LYS A 112 5.38 -7.62 4.57
C LYS A 112 6.67 -8.05 3.87
N GLU A 113 7.03 -9.33 3.98
CA GLU A 113 8.22 -9.94 3.34
C GLU A 113 8.13 -9.89 1.82
N GLU A 114 6.93 -10.01 1.26
CA GLU A 114 6.67 -9.92 -0.20
C GLU A 114 6.58 -8.48 -0.73
N GLY A 115 7.04 -7.49 0.03
CA GLY A 115 7.09 -6.10 -0.43
C GLY A 115 5.77 -5.34 -0.30
N ASN A 116 4.78 -5.89 0.41
CA ASN A 116 3.52 -5.22 0.76
C ASN A 116 2.63 -4.82 -0.43
N PRO A 117 2.34 -5.73 -1.39
CA PRO A 117 1.52 -5.41 -2.56
C PRO A 117 0.12 -4.94 -2.17
N LYS A 118 -0.30 -3.83 -2.78
CA LYS A 118 -1.61 -3.18 -2.57
C LYS A 118 -2.25 -2.94 -3.94
N ILE A 119 -3.50 -3.37 -4.08
CA ILE A 119 -4.24 -3.27 -5.34
C ILE A 119 -5.49 -2.43 -5.09
N ILE A 120 -5.78 -1.51 -6.01
CA ILE A 120 -7.00 -0.69 -5.97
C ILE A 120 -7.94 -1.19 -7.07
N LEU A 121 -9.14 -1.57 -6.66
CA LEU A 121 -10.23 -2.03 -7.51
C LEU A 121 -11.40 -1.05 -7.42
N LYS A 122 -12.29 -1.10 -8.40
CA LYS A 122 -13.57 -0.38 -8.39
C LYS A 122 -14.73 -1.36 -8.25
N GLY A 123 -15.74 -0.99 -7.48
CA GLY A 123 -16.96 -1.76 -7.31
C GLY A 123 -18.14 -0.87 -6.93
N THR A 124 -19.35 -1.31 -7.29
CA THR A 124 -20.60 -0.68 -6.88
C THR A 124 -20.87 -0.92 -5.40
N GLN A 125 -21.72 -0.10 -4.78
CA GLN A 125 -22.18 -0.27 -3.39
C GLN A 125 -22.71 -1.70 -3.15
N LYS A 126 -23.53 -2.23 -4.07
CA LYS A 126 -24.09 -3.59 -3.98
C LYS A 126 -23.00 -4.68 -3.98
N GLN A 127 -21.96 -4.52 -4.78
CA GLN A 127 -20.83 -5.46 -4.81
C GLN A 127 -20.03 -5.41 -3.50
N ILE A 128 -19.75 -4.21 -3.00
CA ILE A 128 -19.06 -4.00 -1.72
C ILE A 128 -19.82 -4.67 -0.58
N GLU A 129 -21.13 -4.44 -0.47
CA GLU A 129 -21.99 -5.07 0.56
C GLU A 129 -22.03 -6.60 0.43
N SER A 130 -22.12 -7.11 -0.80
CA SER A 130 -22.10 -8.56 -1.07
C SER A 130 -20.80 -9.21 -0.61
N ILE A 131 -19.66 -8.59 -0.91
CA ILE A 131 -18.34 -9.07 -0.49
C ILE A 131 -18.21 -8.98 1.04
N TYR A 132 -18.63 -7.87 1.65
CA TYR A 132 -18.60 -7.71 3.11
C TYR A 132 -19.39 -8.81 3.82
N ARG A 133 -20.61 -9.11 3.36
CA ARG A 133 -21.41 -10.22 3.92
C ARG A 133 -20.69 -11.56 3.84
N LYS A 134 -20.01 -11.86 2.73
CA LYS A 134 -19.22 -13.10 2.59
C LYS A 134 -18.07 -13.17 3.60
N ILE A 135 -17.40 -12.06 3.85
CA ILE A 135 -16.31 -11.98 4.84
C ILE A 135 -16.84 -12.19 6.25
N VAL A 136 -17.93 -11.51 6.62
CA VAL A 136 -18.54 -11.64 7.96
C VAL A 136 -18.98 -13.07 8.26
N VAL A 137 -19.58 -13.75 7.28
CA VAL A 137 -20.03 -15.15 7.44
C VAL A 137 -18.85 -16.12 7.61
N LYS A 138 -17.75 -15.90 6.88
CA LYS A 138 -16.56 -16.77 6.97
C LYS A 138 -15.64 -16.42 8.16
N ASN A 139 -15.72 -15.18 8.67
CA ASN A 139 -14.95 -14.62 9.78
C ASN A 139 -13.44 -14.95 9.74
N ASN A 140 -12.83 -14.89 8.56
CA ASN A 140 -11.45 -15.34 8.35
C ASN A 140 -10.54 -14.34 7.65
N VAL A 141 -11.07 -13.17 7.25
CA VAL A 141 -10.29 -12.14 6.55
C VAL A 141 -10.50 -10.80 7.24
N ASN A 142 -9.39 -10.11 7.52
CA ASN A 142 -9.44 -8.75 8.05
C ASN A 142 -10.05 -7.79 7.03
N VAL A 143 -10.95 -6.92 7.49
CA VAL A 143 -11.70 -5.98 6.65
C VAL A 143 -11.82 -4.64 7.35
N SER A 144 -11.77 -3.56 6.56
CA SER A 144 -12.03 -2.20 7.01
C SER A 144 -13.06 -1.54 6.10
N GLN A 145 -13.90 -0.67 6.65
CA GLN A 145 -14.91 0.07 5.90
C GLN A 145 -14.80 1.55 6.26
N VAL A 146 -14.56 2.37 5.24
CA VAL A 146 -14.48 3.82 5.40
C VAL A 146 -15.75 4.44 4.86
N PHE A 147 -16.48 5.13 5.72
CA PHE A 147 -17.73 5.79 5.39
C PHE A 147 -17.49 7.29 5.23
N ASP A 148 -18.20 7.93 4.30
CA ASP A 148 -18.18 9.39 4.24
C ASP A 148 -18.97 9.95 5.43
N ALA A 149 -18.46 11.02 6.03
CA ALA A 149 -19.05 11.66 7.21
C ALA A 149 -20.31 12.50 6.88
N GLY A 150 -20.89 12.35 5.69
CA GLY A 150 -22.16 12.95 5.31
C GLY A 150 -22.10 14.47 5.12
N LYS A 151 -21.09 15.00 4.40
CA LYS A 151 -21.06 16.44 4.02
C LYS A 151 -21.74 16.75 2.67
N THR A 152 -22.38 15.77 2.03
CA THR A 152 -23.11 15.94 0.76
C THR A 152 -24.35 15.05 0.69
N GLU A 153 -25.31 15.42 -0.18
CA GLU A 153 -26.63 14.82 -0.46
C GLU A 153 -26.60 13.38 -1.03
N VAL A 154 -25.64 12.54 -0.63
CA VAL A 154 -25.68 11.10 -0.86
C VAL A 154 -26.26 10.46 0.40
N GLU A 155 -27.03 9.38 0.28
CA GLU A 155 -27.57 8.66 1.44
C GLU A 155 -26.50 8.48 2.53
N CYS A 156 -26.79 9.02 3.73
CA CYS A 156 -25.92 8.93 4.90
C CYS A 156 -25.40 7.50 5.08
N GLY A 157 -24.09 7.33 5.19
CA GLY A 157 -23.47 6.02 5.44
C GLY A 157 -23.06 5.24 4.20
N SER A 158 -22.92 5.88 3.03
CA SER A 158 -22.34 5.23 1.85
C SER A 158 -20.87 4.82 2.12
N ASN A 159 -20.55 3.55 1.87
CA ASN A 159 -19.19 3.02 2.02
C ASN A 159 -18.33 3.59 0.88
N THR A 160 -17.32 4.39 1.21
CA THR A 160 -16.43 5.01 0.23
C THR A 160 -15.36 4.06 -0.27
N VAL A 161 -14.72 3.35 0.66
CA VAL A 161 -13.66 2.39 0.38
C VAL A 161 -13.74 1.25 1.38
N MET A 162 -13.67 0.01 0.88
CA MET A 162 -13.49 -1.19 1.70
C MET A 162 -12.08 -1.74 1.52
N GLY A 163 -11.34 -1.90 2.61
CA GLY A 163 -10.04 -2.59 2.63
C GLY A 163 -10.22 -4.06 2.99
N ILE A 164 -9.48 -4.95 2.33
CA ILE A 164 -9.47 -6.40 2.59
C ILE A 164 -8.03 -6.90 2.70
N GLY A 165 -7.76 -7.70 3.73
CA GLY A 165 -6.49 -8.39 3.96
C GLY A 165 -5.61 -7.76 5.06
N PRO A 166 -4.30 -8.07 5.09
CA PRO A 166 -3.58 -8.94 4.17
C PRO A 166 -4.02 -10.41 4.26
N ASP A 167 -4.13 -11.07 3.11
CA ASP A 167 -4.36 -12.51 3.02
C ASP A 167 -3.76 -13.06 1.72
N SER A 168 -3.76 -14.38 1.58
CA SER A 168 -3.33 -15.08 0.39
C SER A 168 -4.10 -14.60 -0.85
N VAL A 169 -3.39 -14.56 -1.99
CA VAL A 169 -3.94 -14.19 -3.30
C VAL A 169 -5.18 -15.02 -3.61
N LYS A 170 -5.14 -16.33 -3.33
CA LYS A 170 -6.27 -17.25 -3.53
C LYS A 170 -7.53 -16.79 -2.76
N VAL A 171 -7.41 -16.55 -1.46
CA VAL A 171 -8.56 -16.15 -0.61
C VAL A 171 -9.13 -14.82 -1.06
N ILE A 172 -8.27 -13.86 -1.40
CA ILE A 172 -8.73 -12.53 -1.84
C ILE A 172 -9.37 -12.62 -3.23
N ASP A 173 -8.80 -13.38 -4.17
CA ASP A 173 -9.36 -13.51 -5.53
C ASP A 173 -10.70 -14.24 -5.57
N GLU A 174 -10.93 -15.19 -4.67
CA GLU A 174 -12.27 -15.78 -4.49
C GLU A 174 -13.34 -14.72 -4.16
N LEU A 175 -12.95 -13.62 -3.51
CA LEU A 175 -13.84 -12.53 -3.16
C LEU A 175 -13.97 -11.48 -4.27
N VAL A 176 -12.87 -11.12 -4.93
CA VAL A 176 -12.78 -9.88 -5.73
C VAL A 176 -12.41 -10.06 -7.20
N SER A 177 -12.17 -11.29 -7.69
CA SER A 177 -11.72 -11.54 -9.08
C SER A 177 -12.66 -11.04 -10.18
N HIS A 178 -13.93 -10.82 -9.85
CA HIS A 178 -14.96 -10.29 -10.75
C HIS A 178 -14.97 -8.75 -10.81
N LEU A 179 -14.13 -8.07 -10.03
CA LEU A 179 -13.99 -6.62 -10.03
C LEU A 179 -12.87 -6.17 -10.95
N GLU A 180 -12.98 -4.95 -11.44
CA GLU A 180 -11.98 -4.31 -12.29
C GLU A 180 -11.03 -3.45 -11.46
N THR A 181 -9.83 -3.21 -12.00
CA THR A 181 -8.90 -2.22 -11.45
C THR A 181 -9.48 -0.80 -11.55
N TYR A 182 -9.19 0.05 -10.56
CA TYR A 182 -9.69 1.43 -10.49
C TYR A 182 -9.00 2.35 -11.49
#